data_AF-A0A5N3UK70-F1
#
_entry.id   AF-A0A5N3UK70-F1
#
_cell.length_a   1.000
_cell.length_b   1.000
_cell.length_c   1.000
_cell.angle_alpha   90.00
_cell.angle_beta   90.00
_cell.angle_gamma   90.00
#
_symmetry.space_group_name_H-M   'P 1'
#
loop_
_entity.id
_entity.type
_entity.pdbx_description
1 polymer ?
#
loop_
_entity_poly.entity_id
_entity_poly.type
_entity_poly.pdbx_seq_one_letter_code
_entity_poly.pdbx_strand_id
1 'polypeptide(L)'
;MFIFIFLSLWTLQVMGREEGPAGSETGVGKQCHHNLPPYCPSGSPSAQPWTQPNQSQLFADLSREELTAVMSFLSQKLGPGLVDGRQARPSDNCVFSVELQLPPKTAALAHLDRGSPPPAREALAIVFFGGQPQPNVTELVVGPLPQPSYMRDVTVERHGGPLPYYRRPLILRESLDIDQMIFDRELPQAAGVLQHCCSYKQGGQNLVILTTAPRGVQSGDRTTWFGLYYNISGFGVYLHPVGLELLVDHKALDPAQWTIQKVFFQGRYYESLAQLEEQFEAGQV
;
A
#
# COMPACT_ATOMS: atom_id res chain seq x y z
N MET A 1 -5.56 13.86 22.17
CA MET A 1 -4.58 13.19 21.31
C MET A 1 -5.37 12.24 20.41
N PHE A 2 -5.74 12.70 19.21
CA PHE A 2 -6.52 11.91 18.27
C PHE A 2 -5.55 11.09 17.40
N ILE A 3 -5.58 9.78 17.56
CA ILE A 3 -4.78 8.82 16.78
C ILE A 3 -5.61 8.48 15.55
N PHE A 4 -5.20 8.97 14.38
CA PHE A 4 -5.74 8.51 13.11
C PHE A 4 -4.94 7.29 12.65
N ILE A 5 -5.57 6.12 12.72
CA ILE A 5 -5.06 4.87 12.15
C ILE A 5 -5.46 4.89 10.67
N PHE A 6 -4.52 5.16 9.77
CA PHE A 6 -4.70 4.88 8.35
C PHE A 6 -4.33 3.41 8.10
N LEU A 7 -5.35 2.56 8.02
CA LEU A 7 -5.24 1.21 7.44
C LEU A 7 -5.07 1.37 5.92
N SER A 8 -3.86 1.15 5.39
CA SER A 8 -3.65 1.06 3.95
C SER A 8 -4.24 -0.27 3.44
N LEU A 9 -5.47 -0.23 2.96
CA LEU A 9 -6.14 -1.32 2.25
C LEU A 9 -5.70 -1.33 0.78
N TRP A 10 -4.52 -1.88 0.47
CA TRP A 10 -4.16 -2.21 -0.91
C TRP A 10 -3.27 -3.47 -0.95
N THR A 11 -3.92 -4.64 -0.97
CA THR A 11 -3.41 -5.83 -1.65
C THR A 11 -4.58 -6.71 -2.07
N LEU A 12 -4.59 -7.09 -3.35
CA LEU A 12 -5.18 -8.28 -3.99
C LEU A 12 -6.04 -7.92 -5.21
N GLN A 13 -5.41 -7.96 -6.39
CA GLN A 13 -6.12 -8.18 -7.64
C GLN A 13 -5.82 -9.60 -8.10
N VAL A 14 -6.70 -10.53 -7.73
CA VAL A 14 -6.79 -11.87 -8.31
C VAL A 14 -7.75 -11.75 -9.50
N MET A 15 -7.26 -12.05 -10.70
CA MET A 15 -8.08 -12.07 -11.92
C MET A 15 -9.08 -13.24 -11.87
N GLY A 16 -10.36 -12.94 -11.69
CA GLY A 16 -11.48 -13.85 -11.94
C GLY A 16 -12.04 -13.61 -13.35
N ARG A 17 -12.09 -14.68 -14.15
CA ARG A 17 -12.58 -14.72 -15.53
C ARG A 17 -14.12 -14.80 -15.57
N GLU A 18 -14.70 -14.14 -16.56
CA GLU A 18 -16.15 -14.00 -16.83
C GLU A 18 -16.92 -15.32 -16.92
N GLU A 19 -18.09 -15.38 -16.28
CA GLU A 19 -19.18 -16.30 -16.62
C GLU A 19 -20.41 -15.47 -17.04
N GLY A 20 -20.96 -15.79 -18.22
CA GLY A 20 -22.08 -15.11 -18.86
C GLY A 20 -23.46 -15.51 -18.30
N PRO A 21 -24.55 -14.82 -18.73
CA PRO A 21 -25.85 -14.93 -18.07
C PRO A 21 -26.72 -16.04 -18.67
N ALA A 22 -27.44 -16.76 -17.80
CA ALA A 22 -28.46 -17.73 -18.18
C ALA A 22 -29.86 -17.25 -17.77
N GLY A 23 -30.71 -17.00 -18.78
CA GLY A 23 -32.07 -17.54 -18.89
C GLY A 23 -33.17 -17.00 -17.96
N SER A 24 -34.02 -16.14 -18.51
CA SER A 24 -35.37 -15.84 -18.00
C SER A 24 -36.39 -16.90 -18.43
N GLU A 25 -37.26 -17.35 -17.51
CA GLU A 25 -38.52 -18.01 -17.87
C GLU A 25 -39.71 -17.39 -17.13
N THR A 26 -40.74 -17.08 -17.91
CA THR A 26 -42.02 -16.48 -17.50
C THR A 26 -43.11 -17.54 -17.37
N GLY A 27 -43.93 -17.48 -16.32
CA GLY A 27 -45.13 -18.30 -16.13
C GLY A 27 -46.32 -17.49 -15.60
N VAL A 28 -47.33 -17.34 -16.46
CA VAL A 28 -48.72 -16.86 -16.26
C VAL A 28 -49.42 -17.71 -15.17
N GLY A 29 -50.33 -17.30 -14.28
CA GLY A 29 -51.11 -16.10 -13.99
C GLY A 29 -52.34 -16.56 -13.17
N LYS A 30 -52.82 -15.80 -12.18
CA LYS A 30 -54.20 -15.87 -11.62
C LYS A 30 -54.46 -14.66 -10.71
N GLN A 31 -55.48 -13.89 -11.06
CA GLN A 31 -55.90 -12.62 -10.46
C GLN A 31 -56.70 -12.84 -9.17
N CYS A 32 -56.40 -12.08 -8.11
CA CYS A 32 -57.30 -11.84 -6.99
C CYS A 32 -57.24 -10.35 -6.64
N HIS A 33 -58.38 -9.66 -6.74
CA HIS A 33 -58.52 -8.23 -6.49
C HIS A 33 -58.54 -7.94 -4.98
N HIS A 34 -57.44 -7.42 -4.46
CA HIS A 34 -57.43 -6.67 -3.20
C HIS A 34 -57.11 -5.20 -3.52
N ASN A 35 -57.89 -4.28 -2.95
CA ASN A 35 -57.73 -2.83 -3.09
C ASN A 35 -56.28 -2.42 -2.74
N LEU A 36 -55.48 -2.12 -3.76
CA LEU A 36 -54.12 -1.60 -3.61
C LEU A 36 -54.14 -0.07 -3.47
N PRO A 37 -53.33 0.50 -2.55
CA PRO A 37 -53.07 1.94 -2.50
C PRO A 37 -52.41 2.43 -3.80
N PRO A 38 -52.49 3.73 -4.14
CA PRO A 38 -52.01 4.25 -5.41
C PRO A 38 -50.54 3.88 -5.63
N TYR A 39 -50.30 3.24 -6.77
CA TYR A 39 -48.98 2.79 -7.24
C TYR A 39 -48.06 4.01 -7.35
N CYS A 40 -46.94 4.03 -6.61
CA CYS A 40 -45.84 4.92 -6.93
C CYS A 40 -45.25 4.47 -8.27
N PRO A 41 -45.06 5.35 -9.27
CA PRO A 41 -44.41 4.96 -10.50
C PRO A 41 -42.98 4.52 -10.17
N SER A 42 -42.73 3.21 -10.21
CA SER A 42 -41.38 2.63 -10.19
C SER A 42 -40.73 2.83 -11.56
N GLY A 43 -40.59 4.08 -11.97
CA GLY A 43 -39.57 4.45 -12.93
C GLY A 43 -38.27 4.49 -12.14
N SER A 44 -37.40 3.51 -12.33
CA SER A 44 -35.98 3.74 -12.05
C SER A 44 -35.62 5.05 -12.78
N PRO A 45 -35.10 6.08 -12.09
CA PRO A 45 -34.60 7.25 -12.80
C PRO A 45 -33.66 6.69 -13.86
N SER A 46 -33.95 6.98 -15.13
CA SER A 46 -32.94 6.85 -16.17
C SER A 46 -31.68 7.43 -15.54
N ALA A 47 -30.62 6.63 -15.44
CA ALA A 47 -29.29 7.13 -15.13
C ALA A 47 -28.90 8.04 -16.29
N GLN A 48 -29.50 9.23 -16.33
CA GLN A 48 -28.96 10.37 -17.03
C GLN A 48 -27.53 10.45 -16.51
N PRO A 49 -26.51 10.45 -17.38
CA PRO A 49 -25.17 10.78 -16.97
C PRO A 49 -25.31 12.10 -16.22
N TRP A 50 -25.05 12.10 -14.92
CA TRP A 50 -25.05 13.32 -14.15
C TRP A 50 -23.87 14.12 -14.69
N THR A 51 -24.11 14.94 -15.70
CA THR A 51 -23.20 16.00 -16.11
C THR A 51 -23.25 17.01 -14.98
N GLN A 52 -22.48 16.70 -13.95
CA GLN A 52 -22.25 17.58 -12.82
C GLN A 52 -21.85 18.95 -13.38
N PRO A 53 -22.49 20.04 -12.93
CA PRO A 53 -22.05 21.38 -13.32
C PRO A 53 -20.55 21.53 -13.02
N ASN A 54 -19.85 22.29 -13.86
CA ASN A 54 -18.40 22.54 -13.78
C ASN A 54 -17.89 22.97 -12.37
N GLN A 55 -18.78 23.41 -11.49
CA GLN A 55 -18.54 23.75 -10.08
C GLN A 55 -18.22 22.54 -9.18
N SER A 56 -18.59 21.31 -9.58
CA SER A 56 -18.45 20.07 -8.79
C SER A 56 -17.03 19.48 -8.82
N GLN A 57 -16.15 19.99 -9.70
CA GLN A 57 -14.80 19.43 -9.88
C GLN A 57 -13.82 19.80 -8.76
N LEU A 58 -14.17 20.68 -7.82
CA LEU A 58 -13.26 21.09 -6.73
C LEU A 58 -12.81 19.91 -5.84
N PHE A 59 -13.70 18.93 -5.64
CA PHE A 59 -13.45 17.76 -4.78
C PHE A 59 -13.26 16.47 -5.58
N ALA A 60 -13.32 16.55 -6.91
CA ALA A 60 -13.05 15.40 -7.75
C ALA A 60 -11.56 15.04 -7.68
N ASP A 61 -11.26 13.74 -7.56
CA ASP A 61 -9.90 13.23 -7.64
C ASP A 61 -9.20 13.66 -8.93
N LEU A 62 -7.87 13.55 -8.94
CA LEU A 62 -7.08 13.92 -10.10
C LEU A 62 -7.39 12.99 -11.28
N SER A 63 -7.58 13.59 -12.46
CA SER A 63 -7.70 12.81 -13.68
C SER A 63 -6.35 12.17 -14.07
N ARG A 64 -6.36 11.21 -15.00
CA ARG A 64 -5.13 10.62 -15.53
C ARG A 64 -4.23 11.68 -16.17
N GLU A 65 -4.81 12.63 -16.88
CA GLU A 65 -4.11 13.73 -17.55
C GLU A 65 -3.45 14.65 -16.52
N GLU A 66 -4.17 15.00 -15.45
CA GLU A 66 -3.64 15.80 -14.34
C GLU A 66 -2.50 15.09 -13.60
N LEU A 67 -2.67 13.80 -13.27
CA LEU A 67 -1.60 12.98 -12.68
C LEU A 67 -0.35 12.94 -13.58
N THR A 68 -0.55 12.76 -14.89
CA THR A 68 0.55 12.73 -15.87
C THR A 68 1.27 14.08 -15.96
N ALA A 69 0.52 15.19 -15.91
CA ALA A 69 1.06 16.54 -15.91
C ALA A 69 1.90 16.81 -14.65
N VAL A 70 1.41 16.41 -13.47
CA VAL A 70 2.15 16.55 -12.20
C VAL A 70 3.42 15.69 -12.21
N MET A 71 3.33 14.42 -12.61
CA MET A 71 4.49 13.53 -12.69
C MET A 71 5.56 14.03 -13.67
N SER A 72 5.13 14.59 -14.81
CA SER A 72 6.04 15.20 -15.79
C SER A 72 6.72 16.44 -15.22
N PHE A 73 5.98 17.29 -14.54
CA PHE A 73 6.50 18.50 -13.90
C PHE A 73 7.51 18.15 -12.78
N LEU A 74 7.17 17.19 -11.92
CA LEU A 74 8.06 16.73 -10.84
C LEU A 74 9.35 16.13 -11.41
N SER A 75 9.26 15.28 -12.42
CA SER A 75 10.44 14.69 -13.09
C SER A 75 11.39 15.76 -13.63
N GLN A 76 10.85 16.84 -14.20
CA GLN A 76 11.65 17.97 -14.70
C GLN A 76 12.30 18.79 -13.58
N LYS A 77 11.58 19.01 -12.46
CA LYS A 77 12.04 19.88 -11.37
C LYS A 77 12.98 19.18 -10.38
N LEU A 78 12.73 17.91 -10.09
CA LEU A 78 13.53 17.10 -9.16
C LEU A 78 14.78 16.50 -9.82
N GLY A 79 14.84 16.50 -11.16
CA GLY A 79 16.01 16.12 -11.93
C GLY A 79 16.09 14.61 -12.24
N PRO A 80 17.17 14.18 -12.94
CA PRO A 80 17.28 12.85 -13.53
C PRO A 80 17.51 11.71 -12.52
N GLY A 81 17.74 12.02 -11.25
CA GLY A 81 17.95 11.02 -10.19
C GLY A 81 16.66 10.39 -9.64
N LEU A 82 15.49 10.74 -10.20
CA LEU A 82 14.20 10.22 -9.77
C LEU A 82 13.95 8.85 -10.43
N VAL A 83 13.71 7.83 -9.60
CA VAL A 83 13.45 6.45 -10.01
C VAL A 83 11.94 6.16 -9.96
N ASP A 84 11.46 5.25 -10.82
CA ASP A 84 10.09 4.71 -10.73
C ASP A 84 9.88 4.09 -9.33
N GLY A 85 8.87 4.55 -8.60
CA GLY A 85 8.56 4.09 -7.24
C GLY A 85 8.32 2.58 -7.14
N ARG A 86 7.98 1.90 -8.23
CA ARG A 86 7.83 0.43 -8.27
C ARG A 86 9.17 -0.32 -8.24
N GLN A 87 10.25 0.34 -8.62
CA GLN A 87 11.60 -0.23 -8.72
C GLN A 87 12.59 0.40 -7.74
N ALA A 88 12.21 1.51 -7.10
CA ALA A 88 13.05 2.27 -6.20
C ALA A 88 13.57 1.42 -5.03
N ARG A 89 14.87 1.47 -4.81
CA ARG A 89 15.54 0.97 -3.62
C ARG A 89 15.41 2.00 -2.48
N PRO A 90 15.66 1.60 -1.22
CA PRO A 90 15.57 2.54 -0.11
C PRO A 90 16.48 3.77 -0.24
N SER A 91 17.63 3.64 -0.91
CA SER A 91 18.58 4.72 -1.20
C SER A 91 18.22 5.59 -2.39
N ASP A 92 17.16 5.28 -3.14
CA ASP A 92 16.79 6.04 -4.33
C ASP A 92 15.87 7.21 -3.97
N ASN A 93 15.77 8.17 -4.89
CA ASN A 93 14.74 9.20 -4.81
C ASN A 93 13.54 8.76 -5.66
N CYS A 94 12.33 8.78 -5.12
CA CYS A 94 11.14 8.40 -5.88
C CYS A 94 9.89 9.16 -5.43
N VAL A 95 8.94 9.33 -6.34
CA VAL A 95 7.59 9.80 -5.99
C VAL A 95 6.80 8.58 -5.52
N PHE A 96 6.35 8.60 -4.27
CA PHE A 96 5.57 7.52 -3.67
C PHE A 96 4.09 7.61 -4.08
N SER A 97 3.51 8.81 -3.99
CA SER A 97 2.12 9.06 -4.36
C SER A 97 1.92 10.47 -4.89
N VAL A 98 0.88 10.63 -5.70
CA VAL A 98 0.34 11.93 -6.13
C VAL A 98 -1.18 11.82 -6.01
N GLU A 99 -1.78 12.73 -5.26
CA GLU A 99 -3.22 12.80 -5.04
C GLU A 99 -3.72 14.25 -4.99
N LEU A 100 -5.04 14.44 -4.94
CA LEU A 100 -5.63 15.76 -4.86
C LEU A 100 -5.25 16.46 -3.56
N GLN A 101 -4.71 17.68 -3.66
CA GLN A 101 -4.66 18.59 -2.51
C GLN A 101 -6.01 19.27 -2.37
N LEU A 102 -6.77 18.92 -1.32
CA LEU A 102 -8.05 19.55 -1.06
C LEU A 102 -7.89 21.06 -0.84
N PRO A 103 -8.77 21.89 -1.42
CA PRO A 103 -8.67 23.33 -1.29
C PRO A 103 -9.04 23.80 0.12
N PRO A 104 -8.57 24.99 0.56
CA PRO A 104 -9.01 25.58 1.81
C PRO A 104 -10.54 25.74 1.87
N LYS A 105 -11.15 25.26 2.95
CA LYS A 105 -12.62 25.26 3.12
C LYS A 105 -13.24 26.64 2.90
N THR A 106 -12.59 27.70 3.39
CA THR A 106 -13.07 29.08 3.25
C THR A 106 -13.17 29.53 1.79
N ALA A 107 -12.18 29.18 0.97
CA ALA A 107 -12.16 29.49 -0.46
C ALA A 107 -13.14 28.62 -1.25
N ALA A 108 -13.24 27.33 -0.91
CA ALA A 108 -14.22 26.42 -1.50
C ALA A 108 -15.66 26.92 -1.26
N LEU A 109 -16.02 27.29 -0.03
CA LEU A 109 -17.34 27.86 0.29
C LEU A 109 -17.57 29.22 -0.38
N ALA A 110 -16.53 30.05 -0.53
CA ALA A 110 -16.65 31.30 -1.28
C ALA A 110 -17.03 31.06 -2.74
N HIS A 111 -16.43 30.05 -3.38
CA HIS A 111 -16.77 29.66 -4.73
C HIS A 111 -18.19 29.09 -4.82
N LEU A 112 -18.50 28.10 -3.98
CA LEU A 112 -19.74 27.34 -4.04
C LEU A 112 -20.98 28.17 -3.64
N ASP A 113 -20.87 28.98 -2.58
CA ASP A 113 -22.04 29.67 -2.02
C ASP A 113 -22.17 31.11 -2.53
N ARG A 114 -21.05 31.75 -2.87
CA ARG A 114 -20.98 33.19 -3.21
C ARG A 114 -20.51 33.48 -4.63
N GLY A 115 -20.30 32.45 -5.45
CA GLY A 115 -19.88 32.61 -6.85
C GLY A 115 -18.50 33.27 -7.00
N SER A 116 -17.64 33.20 -5.98
CA SER A 116 -16.25 33.66 -6.10
C SER A 116 -15.49 32.80 -7.13
N PRO A 117 -14.34 33.24 -7.67
CA PRO A 117 -13.50 32.38 -8.51
C PRO A 117 -13.11 31.08 -7.78
N PRO A 118 -12.98 29.94 -8.49
CA PRO A 118 -12.58 28.69 -7.86
C PRO A 118 -11.15 28.80 -7.29
N PRO A 119 -10.85 28.17 -6.15
CA PRO A 119 -9.48 28.06 -5.66
C PRO A 119 -8.60 27.33 -6.68
N ALA A 120 -7.29 27.58 -6.63
CA ALA A 120 -6.34 26.83 -7.44
C ALA A 120 -6.48 25.34 -7.15
N ARG A 121 -6.61 24.54 -8.22
CA ARG A 121 -6.61 23.09 -8.12
C ARG A 121 -5.18 22.60 -8.05
N GLU A 122 -4.85 21.87 -7.01
CA GLU A 122 -3.47 21.49 -6.66
C GLU A 122 -3.39 19.99 -6.40
N ALA A 123 -2.19 19.42 -6.56
CA ALA A 123 -1.87 18.06 -6.19
C ALA A 123 -0.91 18.06 -4.99
N LEU A 124 -1.02 17.06 -4.13
CA LEU A 124 -0.04 16.72 -3.12
C LEU A 124 0.77 15.53 -3.61
N ALA A 125 2.09 15.70 -3.71
CA ALA A 125 3.02 14.63 -4.01
C ALA A 125 3.85 14.28 -2.78
N ILE A 126 3.89 13.00 -2.44
CA ILE A 126 4.78 12.47 -1.39
C ILE A 126 6.03 11.94 -2.08
N VAL A 127 7.18 12.48 -1.72
CA VAL A 127 8.48 12.11 -2.31
C VAL A 127 9.37 11.52 -1.24
N PHE A 128 9.99 10.39 -1.56
CA PHE A 128 11.05 9.79 -0.76
C PHE A 128 12.38 10.27 -1.31
N PHE A 129 13.16 10.96 -0.46
CA PHE A 129 14.53 11.35 -0.77
C PHE A 129 15.50 10.43 -0.02
N GLY A 130 15.79 9.26 -0.59
CA GLY A 130 16.73 8.28 -0.04
C GLY A 130 18.20 8.57 -0.38
N GLY A 131 18.45 9.21 -1.52
CA GLY A 131 19.78 9.34 -2.13
C GLY A 131 20.60 10.52 -1.63
N GLN A 132 20.51 10.82 -0.34
CA GLN A 132 21.16 11.98 0.27
C GLN A 132 21.67 11.68 1.69
N PRO A 133 22.61 12.48 2.23
CA PRO A 133 23.22 12.22 3.54
C PRO A 133 22.22 12.16 4.70
N GLN A 134 21.13 12.93 4.63
CA GLN A 134 20.04 12.90 5.60
C GLN A 134 18.72 12.59 4.88
N PRO A 135 18.40 11.30 4.66
CA PRO A 135 17.18 10.92 3.96
C PRO A 135 15.93 11.45 4.65
N ASN A 136 14.93 11.84 3.87
CA ASN A 136 13.67 12.35 4.41
C ASN A 136 12.47 12.00 3.51
N VAL A 137 11.28 12.18 4.06
CA VAL A 137 10.04 12.21 3.29
C VAL A 137 9.61 13.66 3.16
N THR A 138 9.24 14.08 1.95
CA THR A 138 8.82 15.45 1.67
C THR A 138 7.41 15.46 1.06
N GLU A 139 6.57 16.36 1.54
CA GLU A 139 5.26 16.68 0.99
C GLU A 139 5.35 17.92 0.10
N LEU A 140 5.05 17.76 -1.19
CA LEU A 140 5.14 18.81 -2.20
C LEU A 140 3.75 19.15 -2.74
N VAL A 141 3.34 20.41 -2.62
CA VAL A 141 2.14 20.91 -3.28
C VAL A 141 2.52 21.40 -4.68
N VAL A 142 1.85 20.88 -5.71
CA VAL A 142 2.10 21.15 -7.13
C VAL A 142 0.85 21.74 -7.78
N GLY A 143 1.00 22.86 -8.50
CA GLY A 143 -0.13 23.50 -9.15
C GLY A 143 0.24 24.73 -9.98
N PRO A 144 -0.76 25.47 -10.49
CA PRO A 144 -2.17 25.05 -10.55
C PRO A 144 -2.38 24.03 -11.69
N LEU A 145 -3.33 23.12 -11.53
CA LEU A 145 -3.76 22.19 -12.58
C LEU A 145 -4.65 22.88 -13.62
N PRO A 146 -4.65 22.42 -14.90
CA PRO A 146 -3.98 21.23 -15.44
C PRO A 146 -2.52 21.45 -15.89
N GLN A 147 -2.03 22.69 -15.90
CA GLN A 147 -0.67 23.04 -16.34
C GLN A 147 0.16 23.56 -15.16
N PRO A 148 0.75 22.66 -14.35
CA PRO A 148 1.48 23.05 -13.16
C PRO A 148 2.66 23.95 -13.49
N SER A 149 2.83 25.01 -12.70
CA SER A 149 3.88 26.03 -12.88
C SER A 149 4.70 26.27 -11.62
N TYR A 150 4.21 25.85 -10.45
CA TYR A 150 4.94 25.90 -9.19
C TYR A 150 4.92 24.56 -8.44
N MET A 151 5.87 24.45 -7.52
CA MET A 151 5.94 23.42 -6.50
C MET A 151 6.41 24.04 -5.19
N ARG A 152 5.79 23.67 -4.08
CA ARG A 152 6.09 24.17 -2.74
C ARG A 152 6.26 23.00 -1.78
N ASP A 153 7.36 22.99 -1.04
CA ASP A 153 7.53 22.08 0.09
C ASP A 153 6.72 22.61 1.28
N VAL A 154 5.76 21.80 1.75
CA VAL A 154 4.88 22.10 2.87
C VAL A 154 5.17 21.23 4.10
N THR A 155 6.25 20.45 4.07
CA THR A 155 6.59 19.46 5.10
C THR A 155 6.79 20.12 6.46
N VAL A 156 7.64 21.15 6.51
CA VAL A 156 7.95 21.87 7.76
C VAL A 156 6.74 22.66 8.25
N GLU A 157 5.98 23.27 7.34
CA GLU A 157 4.76 24.01 7.68
C GLU A 157 3.73 23.10 8.40
N ARG A 158 3.56 21.87 7.92
CA ARG A 158 2.59 20.92 8.46
C ARG A 158 3.07 20.18 9.71
N HIS A 159 4.35 19.83 9.76
CA HIS A 159 4.89 18.90 10.75
C HIS A 159 5.86 19.55 11.76
N GLY A 160 6.20 20.83 11.58
CA GLY A 160 7.16 21.55 12.43
C GLY A 160 8.63 21.14 12.25
N GLY A 161 8.93 20.32 11.23
CA GLY A 161 10.27 19.81 10.93
C GLY A 161 10.28 18.80 9.78
N PRO A 162 11.46 18.27 9.40
CA PRO A 162 11.56 17.23 8.38
C PRO A 162 10.93 15.92 8.87
N LEU A 163 10.33 15.16 7.95
CA LEU A 163 9.82 13.82 8.27
C LEU A 163 10.96 12.79 8.22
N PRO A 164 11.26 12.09 9.34
CA PRO A 164 12.31 11.08 9.36
C PRO A 164 12.01 9.91 8.40
N TYR A 165 13.03 9.47 7.67
CA TYR A 165 12.85 8.51 6.58
C TYR A 165 12.32 7.13 6.97
N TYR A 166 12.57 6.69 8.21
CA TYR A 166 12.04 5.42 8.72
C TYR A 166 10.50 5.40 8.81
N ARG A 167 9.84 6.57 8.81
CA ARG A 167 8.37 6.69 8.83
C ARG A 167 7.72 6.40 7.48
N ARG A 168 8.49 6.32 6.40
CA ARG A 168 7.95 6.00 5.07
C ARG A 168 7.27 4.61 5.09
N PRO A 169 6.15 4.43 4.38
CA PRO A 169 5.56 3.11 4.16
C PRO A 169 6.55 2.07 3.62
N LEU A 170 6.25 0.79 3.80
CA LEU A 170 6.96 -0.29 3.10
C LEU A 170 6.55 -0.26 1.63
N ILE A 171 7.51 -0.16 0.71
CA ILE A 171 7.24 -0.16 -0.74
C ILE A 171 7.33 -1.58 -1.31
N LEU A 172 6.70 -1.81 -2.46
CA LEU A 172 6.67 -3.11 -3.11
C LEU A 172 8.08 -3.68 -3.33
N ARG A 173 9.01 -2.87 -3.83
CA ARG A 173 10.39 -3.30 -4.07
C ARG A 173 11.08 -3.74 -2.77
N GLU A 174 10.87 -3.00 -1.69
CA GLU A 174 11.41 -3.34 -0.37
C GLU A 174 10.85 -4.67 0.15
N SER A 175 9.55 -4.94 -0.08
CA SER A 175 8.96 -6.25 0.23
C SER A 175 9.59 -7.38 -0.59
N LEU A 176 9.82 -7.16 -1.89
CA LEU A 176 10.44 -8.16 -2.77
C LEU A 176 11.91 -8.44 -2.40
N ASP A 177 12.66 -7.41 -2.01
CA ASP A 177 14.04 -7.59 -1.56
C ASP A 177 14.09 -8.34 -0.21
N ILE A 178 13.09 -8.15 0.67
CA ILE A 178 12.94 -8.93 1.92
C ILE A 178 12.57 -10.38 1.61
N ASP A 179 11.61 -10.61 0.70
CA ASP A 179 11.27 -11.95 0.21
C ASP A 179 12.53 -12.66 -0.29
N GLN A 180 13.29 -11.99 -1.17
CA GLN A 180 14.53 -12.55 -1.73
C GLN A 180 15.54 -12.90 -0.64
N MET A 181 15.78 -11.98 0.32
CA MET A 181 16.66 -12.25 1.45
C MET A 181 16.20 -13.49 2.22
N ILE A 182 14.92 -13.57 2.59
CA ILE A 182 14.38 -14.68 3.37
C ILE A 182 14.52 -16.00 2.60
N PHE A 183 14.02 -16.07 1.37
CA PHE A 183 13.93 -17.33 0.63
C PHE A 183 15.27 -17.80 0.06
N ASP A 184 16.14 -16.89 -0.39
CA ASP A 184 17.38 -17.27 -1.07
C ASP A 184 18.57 -17.38 -0.11
N ARG A 185 18.59 -16.59 0.98
CA ARG A 185 19.74 -16.50 1.89
C ARG A 185 19.48 -17.11 3.27
N GLU A 186 18.28 -16.92 3.81
CA GLU A 186 18.00 -17.26 5.21
C GLU A 186 17.40 -18.66 5.38
N LEU A 187 16.26 -18.97 4.74
CA LEU A 187 15.60 -20.28 4.87
C LEU A 187 16.49 -21.49 4.51
N PRO A 188 17.41 -21.42 3.53
CA PRO A 188 18.32 -22.54 3.25
C PRO A 188 19.18 -22.97 4.44
N GLN A 189 19.41 -22.09 5.44
CA GLN A 189 20.15 -22.43 6.66
C GLN A 189 19.38 -23.36 7.61
N ALA A 190 18.06 -23.49 7.43
CA ALA A 190 17.17 -24.33 8.23
C ALA A 190 16.40 -25.33 7.34
N ALA A 191 17.06 -25.83 6.30
CA ALA A 191 16.40 -26.65 5.29
C ALA A 191 15.86 -27.99 5.85
N GLY A 192 16.57 -28.62 6.79
CA GLY A 192 16.18 -29.89 7.41
C GLY A 192 14.92 -29.76 8.24
N VAL A 193 14.88 -28.80 9.18
CA VAL A 193 13.66 -28.56 9.98
C VAL A 193 12.48 -28.17 9.10
N LEU A 194 12.70 -27.31 8.10
CA LEU A 194 11.64 -26.86 7.19
C LEU A 194 11.14 -27.98 6.28
N GLN A 195 12.03 -28.87 5.83
CA GLN A 195 11.63 -30.05 5.06
C GLN A 195 10.77 -30.98 5.92
N HIS A 196 11.16 -31.18 7.19
CA HIS A 196 10.44 -32.01 8.14
C HIS A 196 9.05 -31.45 8.49
N CYS A 197 8.96 -30.18 8.87
CA CYS A 197 7.71 -29.60 9.36
C CYS A 197 6.76 -29.12 8.25
N CYS A 198 7.30 -28.66 7.11
CA CYS A 198 6.49 -28.00 6.09
C CYS A 198 6.79 -28.40 4.64
N SER A 199 7.41 -29.56 4.42
CA SER A 199 7.70 -30.07 3.06
C SER A 199 8.45 -29.06 2.18
N TYR A 200 9.28 -28.23 2.80
CA TYR A 200 10.07 -27.21 2.10
C TYR A 200 10.93 -27.85 1.02
N LYS A 201 11.01 -27.16 -0.11
CA LYS A 201 11.94 -27.45 -1.21
C LYS A 201 12.77 -26.21 -1.47
N GLN A 202 14.00 -26.38 -1.94
CA GLN A 202 14.82 -25.25 -2.33
C GLN A 202 14.08 -24.36 -3.32
N GLY A 203 14.11 -23.04 -3.06
CA GLY A 203 13.34 -22.03 -3.78
C GLY A 203 11.98 -21.70 -3.14
N GLY A 204 11.57 -22.39 -2.07
CA GLY A 204 10.50 -21.95 -1.16
C GLY A 204 9.11 -21.74 -1.76
N GLN A 205 8.83 -22.27 -2.94
CA GLN A 205 7.60 -21.99 -3.69
C GLN A 205 6.30 -22.37 -2.95
N ASN A 206 6.39 -23.26 -1.96
CA ASN A 206 5.27 -23.70 -1.14
C ASN A 206 4.98 -22.78 0.06
N LEU A 207 5.77 -21.74 0.28
CA LEU A 207 5.63 -20.81 1.39
C LEU A 207 5.51 -19.36 0.88
N VAL A 208 4.88 -18.52 1.69
CA VAL A 208 4.81 -17.06 1.52
C VAL A 208 5.03 -16.38 2.86
N ILE A 209 5.52 -15.14 2.84
CA ILE A 209 5.65 -14.33 4.04
C ILE A 209 4.50 -13.34 4.16
N LEU A 210 4.08 -13.06 5.38
CA LEU A 210 3.15 -11.98 5.68
C LEU A 210 3.77 -11.01 6.67
N THR A 211 3.58 -9.72 6.41
CA THR A 211 4.16 -8.63 7.20
C THR A 211 3.30 -8.28 8.40
N THR A 212 3.92 -7.78 9.47
CA THR A 212 3.24 -7.26 10.66
C THR A 212 3.49 -5.76 10.87
N ALA A 213 2.73 -5.15 11.78
CA ALA A 213 2.91 -3.77 12.21
C ALA A 213 2.58 -3.64 13.72
N PRO A 214 3.18 -2.69 14.47
CA PRO A 214 4.22 -1.75 14.04
C PRO A 214 5.58 -2.42 13.81
N ARG A 215 6.50 -1.71 13.15
CA ARG A 215 7.81 -2.23 12.71
C ARG A 215 8.92 -1.90 13.72
N GLY A 216 8.75 -2.38 14.95
CA GLY A 216 9.68 -2.17 16.06
C GLY A 216 8.96 -1.78 17.34
N VAL A 217 9.73 -1.39 18.36
CA VAL A 217 9.22 -1.10 19.72
C VAL A 217 9.45 0.36 20.13
N GLN A 218 10.26 1.10 19.38
CA GLN A 218 10.53 2.52 19.63
C GLN A 218 10.63 3.32 18.32
N SER A 219 10.63 4.65 18.45
CA SER A 219 10.77 5.54 17.30
C SER A 219 12.14 5.37 16.63
N GLY A 220 12.15 5.24 15.31
CA GLY A 220 13.37 5.02 14.54
C GLY A 220 13.67 3.56 14.24
N ASP A 221 12.92 2.62 14.82
CA ASP A 221 13.00 1.22 14.43
C ASP A 221 12.37 1.00 13.05
N ARG A 222 12.90 0.01 12.34
CA ARG A 222 12.31 -0.52 11.11
C ARG A 222 12.60 -2.02 11.03
N THR A 223 12.09 -2.71 12.04
CA THR A 223 12.29 -4.14 12.25
C THR A 223 10.93 -4.82 12.26
N THR A 224 10.71 -5.83 11.43
CA THR A 224 9.37 -6.41 11.21
C THR A 224 9.38 -7.91 11.44
N TRP A 225 8.41 -8.41 12.19
CA TRP A 225 8.12 -9.84 12.21
C TRP A 225 7.42 -10.24 10.91
N PHE A 226 8.02 -11.17 10.19
CA PHE A 226 7.43 -11.81 9.02
C PHE A 226 7.04 -13.23 9.40
N GLY A 227 5.74 -13.51 9.38
CA GLY A 227 5.23 -14.86 9.60
C GLY A 227 5.25 -15.65 8.29
N LEU A 228 5.62 -16.92 8.36
CA LEU A 228 5.60 -17.82 7.22
C LEU A 228 4.31 -18.65 7.19
N TYR A 229 3.76 -18.78 6.00
CA TYR A 229 2.48 -19.45 5.74
C TYR A 229 2.61 -20.33 4.51
N TYR A 230 1.76 -21.36 4.42
CA TYR A 230 1.66 -22.13 3.19
C TYR A 230 1.08 -21.31 2.05
N ASN A 231 1.72 -21.41 0.88
CA ASN A 231 1.24 -20.84 -0.36
C ASN A 231 0.11 -21.69 -0.95
N ILE A 232 -1.10 -21.54 -0.39
CA ILE A 232 -2.30 -22.22 -0.90
C ILE A 232 -2.95 -21.42 -2.04
N SER A 233 -3.43 -22.12 -3.06
CA SER A 233 -4.16 -21.48 -4.15
C SER A 233 -5.56 -21.03 -3.70
N GLY A 234 -5.97 -19.83 -4.11
CA GLY A 234 -7.26 -19.25 -3.76
C GLY A 234 -7.20 -18.36 -2.51
N PHE A 235 -8.18 -18.50 -1.62
CA PHE A 235 -8.30 -17.67 -0.42
C PHE A 235 -7.86 -18.45 0.82
N GLY A 236 -7.24 -17.77 1.79
CA GLY A 236 -7.05 -18.30 3.14
C GLY A 236 -5.61 -18.54 3.60
N VAL A 237 -4.58 -18.03 2.91
CA VAL A 237 -3.16 -18.14 3.32
C VAL A 237 -2.97 -17.86 4.82
N TYR A 238 -3.65 -16.84 5.36
CA TYR A 238 -3.61 -16.44 6.77
C TYR A 238 -4.01 -17.54 7.78
N LEU A 239 -4.74 -18.57 7.35
CA LEU A 239 -5.20 -19.68 8.18
C LEU A 239 -4.20 -20.85 8.24
N HIS A 240 -3.10 -20.76 7.49
CA HIS A 240 -2.13 -21.85 7.34
C HIS A 240 -0.71 -21.42 7.76
N PRO A 241 -0.50 -20.94 9.00
CA PRO A 241 0.84 -20.62 9.49
C PRO A 241 1.66 -21.90 9.61
N VAL A 242 2.95 -21.83 9.28
CA VAL A 242 3.89 -22.94 9.56
C VAL A 242 4.45 -22.89 10.99
N GLY A 243 4.16 -21.81 11.72
CA GLY A 243 4.66 -21.57 13.07
C GLY A 243 6.09 -21.02 13.12
N LEU A 244 6.64 -20.59 11.98
CA LEU A 244 7.92 -19.87 11.87
C LEU A 244 7.66 -18.37 11.64
N GLU A 245 8.31 -17.54 12.44
CA GLU A 245 8.32 -16.10 12.28
C GLU A 245 9.76 -15.58 12.35
N LEU A 246 10.09 -14.59 11.52
CA LEU A 246 11.43 -14.02 11.40
C LEU A 246 11.37 -12.52 11.67
N LEU A 247 12.15 -12.04 12.64
CA LEU A 247 12.29 -10.61 12.93
C LEU A 247 13.38 -10.02 12.04
N VAL A 248 12.99 -9.37 10.95
CA VAL A 248 13.92 -8.80 9.96
C VAL A 248 14.17 -7.32 10.26
N ASP A 249 15.43 -6.93 10.43
CA ASP A 249 15.84 -5.52 10.41
C ASP A 249 16.12 -5.08 8.97
N HIS A 250 15.22 -4.25 8.43
CA HIS A 250 15.31 -3.67 7.09
C HIS A 250 15.47 -2.14 7.14
N LYS A 251 16.06 -1.62 8.22
CA LYS A 251 16.29 -0.19 8.41
C LYS A 251 17.36 0.38 7.48
N ALA A 252 18.43 -0.37 7.25
CA ALA A 252 19.54 0.07 6.42
C ALA A 252 19.06 0.39 5.00
N LEU A 253 19.65 1.41 4.37
CA LEU A 253 19.27 1.79 3.00
C LEU A 253 19.78 0.79 1.96
N ASP A 254 20.85 0.05 2.29
CA ASP A 254 21.39 -1.03 1.48
C ASP A 254 20.80 -2.37 1.94
N PRO A 255 19.99 -3.05 1.10
CA PRO A 255 19.42 -4.35 1.42
C PRO A 255 20.45 -5.44 1.76
N ALA A 256 21.69 -5.31 1.30
CA ALA A 256 22.75 -6.25 1.65
C ALA A 256 23.08 -6.26 3.15
N GLN A 257 22.78 -5.17 3.87
CA GLN A 257 23.01 -5.01 5.30
C GLN A 257 21.84 -5.45 6.17
N TRP A 258 20.74 -5.92 5.57
CA TRP A 258 19.59 -6.40 6.32
C TRP A 258 19.88 -7.75 6.99
N THR A 259 19.32 -7.96 8.17
CA THR A 259 19.60 -9.13 9.00
C THR A 259 18.35 -9.68 9.68
N ILE A 260 18.39 -10.97 10.04
CA ILE A 260 17.44 -11.56 10.98
C ILE A 260 17.97 -11.31 12.39
N GLN A 261 17.19 -10.60 13.21
CA GLN A 261 17.51 -10.27 14.61
C GLN A 261 17.01 -11.35 15.58
N LYS A 262 15.95 -12.07 15.20
CA LYS A 262 15.37 -13.14 16.01
C LYS A 262 14.56 -14.10 15.16
N VAL A 263 14.49 -15.34 15.62
CA VAL A 263 13.63 -16.38 15.05
C VAL A 263 12.67 -16.85 16.14
N PHE A 264 11.42 -17.07 15.76
CA PHE A 264 10.44 -17.76 16.58
C PHE A 264 9.92 -18.98 15.82
N PHE A 265 10.01 -20.15 16.42
CA PHE A 265 9.51 -21.39 15.84
C PHE A 265 8.71 -22.19 16.88
N GLN A 266 7.42 -22.42 16.58
CA GLN A 266 6.49 -23.25 17.36
C GLN A 266 6.50 -23.00 18.88
N GLY A 267 6.56 -21.73 19.31
CA GLY A 267 6.51 -21.37 20.72
C GLY A 267 7.88 -21.13 21.38
N ARG A 268 8.99 -21.32 20.65
CA ARG A 268 10.35 -21.11 21.15
C ARG A 268 11.09 -20.05 20.34
N TYR A 269 11.97 -19.31 21.01
CA TYR A 269 12.84 -18.33 20.37
C TYR A 269 14.22 -18.91 20.11
N TYR A 270 14.81 -18.50 18.99
CA TYR A 270 16.17 -18.83 18.58
C TYR A 270 16.89 -17.55 18.14
N GLU A 271 18.21 -17.53 18.24
CA GLU A 271 19.04 -16.41 17.81
C GLU A 271 19.16 -16.35 16.28
N SER A 272 19.14 -17.49 15.59
CA SER A 272 19.25 -17.58 14.14
C SER A 272 18.60 -18.85 13.59
N LEU A 273 18.40 -18.89 12.28
CA LEU A 273 17.93 -20.10 11.59
C LEU A 273 18.97 -21.23 11.64
N ALA A 274 20.26 -20.90 11.59
CA ALA A 274 21.33 -21.88 11.76
C ALA A 274 21.30 -22.53 13.15
N GLN A 275 21.01 -21.76 14.21
CA GLN A 275 20.86 -22.32 15.56
C GLN A 275 19.62 -23.22 15.67
N LEU A 276 18.51 -22.83 15.05
CA LEU A 276 17.30 -23.65 14.98
C LEU A 276 17.61 -25.00 14.32
N GLU A 277 18.34 -24.99 13.20
CA GLU A 277 18.74 -26.21 12.49
C GLU A 277 19.68 -27.08 13.33
N GLU A 278 20.70 -26.50 13.97
CA GLU A 278 21.62 -27.23 14.85
C GLU A 278 20.88 -27.96 15.99
N GLN A 279 19.93 -27.28 16.63
CA GLN A 279 19.12 -27.90 17.68
C GLN A 279 18.17 -28.97 17.14
N PHE A 280 17.64 -28.80 15.92
CA PHE A 280 16.81 -29.79 15.27
C PHE A 280 17.60 -31.07 14.96
N GLU A 281 18.79 -30.95 14.39
CA GLU A 281 19.70 -32.07 14.12
C GLU A 281 20.15 -32.78 15.40
N ALA A 282 20.24 -32.05 16.52
CA ALA A 282 20.50 -32.62 17.84
C ALA A 282 19.27 -33.27 18.51
N GLY A 283 18.10 -33.24 17.88
CA GLY A 283 16.84 -33.79 18.42
C GLY A 283 16.26 -32.99 19.59
N GLN A 284 16.50 -31.68 19.63
CA GLN A 284 16.12 -30.78 20.75
C GLN A 284 14.95 -29.83 20.41
N VAL A 285 14.51 -29.83 19.15
CA VAL A 285 13.39 -29.03 18.62
C VAL A 285 12.12 -29.87 18.56
#